data_AF-E8ND65-F1
#
_entry.id   AF-E8ND65-F1
#
_cell.length_a   1.000
_cell.length_b   1.000
_cell.length_c   1.000
_cell.angle_alpha   90.00
_cell.angle_beta   90.00
_cell.angle_gamma   90.00
#
_symmetry.space_group_name_H-M   'P 1'
#
loop_
_entity.id
_entity.type
_entity.pdbx_description
1 polymer ?
#
loop_
_entity_poly.entity_id
_entity_poly.type
_entity_poly.pdbx_seq_one_letter_code
_entity_poly.pdbx_strand_id
1 'polypeptide(L)'
;MILSVIILSVTALVVTSALLGAGLWLTGRHGPTGTSVRYGIAAGVVEVGAAAMYLLWINVGGSATLATANALLVLGPAMIPLAFHAILPSGVARACVVVSFGSVAAVAVTSLLLPAEGASTIRVGALALVCACAAVTAAISPEARRPSIRVLAIAVAVYAFYSGIRVIALLRVDADATPVPVFFTDIGAIPVGVVIMMVVGAATVLFWVDVHRDAHREIEGTRTLLVIADRDVSAQRPELVHELREAASVVEPTALPVHGGAALAAADTTRDVVRLLRDQYLWTDEEIALVATISSR
;
A
#
# COMPACT_ATOMS: atom_id res chain seq x y z
N MET A 1 -17.51 -20.68 -14.81
CA MET A 1 -16.86 -20.78 -13.49
C MET A 1 -15.33 -20.88 -13.60
N ILE A 2 -14.78 -21.90 -14.28
CA ILE A 2 -13.33 -22.07 -14.45
C ILE A 2 -12.66 -20.87 -15.14
N LEU A 3 -13.24 -20.36 -16.23
CA LEU A 3 -12.72 -19.19 -16.96
C LEU A 3 -12.63 -17.92 -16.08
N SER A 4 -13.65 -17.66 -15.28
CA SER A 4 -13.72 -16.50 -14.38
C SER A 4 -12.65 -16.57 -13.28
N VAL A 5 -12.40 -17.77 -12.78
CA VAL A 5 -11.39 -18.05 -11.76
C VAL A 5 -9.97 -17.92 -12.35
N ILE A 6 -9.76 -18.37 -13.58
CA ILE A 6 -8.50 -18.18 -14.32
C ILE A 6 -8.26 -16.68 -14.56
N ILE A 7 -9.27 -15.93 -15.01
CA ILE A 7 -9.16 -14.48 -15.24
C ILE A 7 -8.83 -13.76 -13.93
N LEU A 8 -9.52 -14.10 -12.82
CA LEU A 8 -9.26 -13.50 -11.51
C LEU A 8 -7.82 -13.81 -11.04
N SER A 9 -7.36 -15.04 -11.23
CA SER A 9 -6.03 -15.48 -10.82
C SER A 9 -4.92 -14.83 -11.65
N VAL A 10 -5.11 -14.71 -12.97
CA VAL A 10 -4.18 -14.01 -13.87
C VAL A 10 -4.16 -12.52 -13.55
N THR A 11 -5.33 -11.91 -13.28
CA THR A 11 -5.41 -10.49 -12.93
C THR A 11 -4.72 -10.23 -11.59
N ALA A 12 -4.97 -11.06 -10.57
CA ALA A 12 -4.30 -10.99 -9.28
C ALA A 12 -2.78 -11.18 -9.44
N LEU A 13 -2.34 -12.17 -10.22
CA LEU A 13 -0.92 -12.41 -10.51
C LEU A 13 -0.27 -11.18 -11.18
N VAL A 14 -0.91 -10.58 -12.18
CA VAL A 14 -0.38 -9.41 -12.90
C VAL A 14 -0.34 -8.18 -11.99
N VAL A 15 -1.39 -7.92 -11.22
CA VAL A 15 -1.46 -6.80 -10.26
C VAL A 15 -0.41 -6.97 -9.17
N THR A 16 -0.29 -8.16 -8.58
CA THR A 16 0.71 -8.42 -7.55
C THR A 16 2.13 -8.45 -8.11
N SER A 17 2.35 -8.91 -9.34
CA SER A 17 3.65 -8.82 -10.00
C SER A 17 4.04 -7.36 -10.28
N ALA A 18 3.08 -6.51 -10.65
CA ALA A 18 3.29 -5.08 -10.80
C ALA A 18 3.56 -4.39 -9.45
N LEU A 19 2.84 -4.75 -8.38
CA LEU A 19 3.02 -4.22 -7.03
C LEU A 19 4.33 -4.70 -6.39
N LEU A 20 4.69 -5.98 -6.57
CA LEU A 20 5.98 -6.55 -6.16
C LEU A 20 7.11 -5.95 -6.97
N GLY A 21 6.95 -5.76 -8.29
CA GLY A 21 7.93 -5.11 -9.15
C GLY A 21 8.17 -3.66 -8.74
N ALA A 22 7.11 -2.89 -8.51
CA ALA A 22 7.19 -1.55 -7.96
C ALA A 22 7.83 -1.55 -6.57
N GLY A 23 7.45 -2.50 -5.72
CA GLY A 23 7.97 -2.65 -4.37
C GLY A 23 9.46 -3.01 -4.30
N LEU A 24 9.91 -3.95 -5.13
CA LEU A 24 11.31 -4.34 -5.27
C LEU A 24 12.14 -3.19 -5.86
N TRP A 25 11.58 -2.43 -6.80
CA TRP A 25 12.23 -1.24 -7.34
C TRP A 25 12.39 -0.13 -6.29
N LEU A 26 11.48 -0.07 -5.30
CA LEU A 26 11.43 1.01 -4.30
C LEU A 26 12.07 0.65 -2.94
N THR A 27 12.22 -0.63 -2.59
CA THR A 27 12.79 -1.09 -1.30
C THR A 27 14.28 -0.76 -1.12
N GLY A 28 14.98 -0.32 -2.18
CA GLY A 28 16.33 0.25 -2.08
C GLY A 28 16.40 1.68 -1.50
N ARG A 29 15.27 2.31 -1.11
CA ARG A 29 15.23 3.70 -0.63
C ARG A 29 14.59 3.82 0.76
N HIS A 30 15.42 4.13 1.76
CA HIS A 30 15.01 4.38 3.14
C HIS A 30 14.43 5.80 3.28
N GLY A 31 13.10 5.90 3.40
CA GLY A 31 12.36 7.12 3.70
C GLY A 31 10.96 6.80 4.23
N PRO A 32 10.19 7.78 4.76
CA PRO A 32 8.84 7.56 5.30
C PRO A 32 7.86 6.94 4.29
N THR A 33 8.06 7.19 3.00
CA THR A 33 7.40 6.53 1.86
C THR A 33 7.66 5.02 1.78
N GLY A 34 8.77 4.53 2.35
CA GLY A 34 9.10 3.10 2.38
C GLY A 34 8.16 2.26 3.25
N THR A 35 7.52 2.85 4.27
CA THR A 35 6.57 2.12 5.14
C THR A 35 5.23 1.90 4.45
N SER A 36 4.67 2.90 3.80
CA SER A 36 3.45 2.77 3.01
C SER A 36 3.64 1.90 1.76
N VAL A 37 4.83 1.91 1.14
CA VAL A 37 5.19 0.95 0.08
C VAL A 37 5.15 -0.49 0.60
N ARG A 38 5.73 -0.76 1.78
CA ARG A 38 5.69 -2.10 2.39
C ARG A 38 4.26 -2.57 2.63
N TYR A 39 3.35 -1.69 3.05
CA TYR A 39 1.94 -2.04 3.23
C TYR A 39 1.21 -2.26 1.90
N GLY A 40 1.53 -1.51 0.84
CA GLY A 40 1.00 -1.75 -0.50
C GLY A 40 1.47 -3.09 -1.10
N ILE A 41 2.74 -3.45 -0.90
CA ILE A 41 3.26 -4.77 -1.27
C ILE A 41 2.55 -5.86 -0.47
N ALA A 42 2.43 -5.68 0.84
CA ALA A 42 1.75 -6.65 1.70
C ALA A 42 0.28 -6.85 1.28
N ALA A 43 -0.44 -5.76 0.93
CA ALA A 43 -1.79 -5.85 0.39
C ALA A 43 -1.84 -6.66 -0.92
N GLY A 44 -0.92 -6.39 -1.86
CA GLY A 44 -0.83 -7.14 -3.11
C GLY A 44 -0.50 -8.63 -2.93
N VAL A 45 0.40 -8.96 -1.99
CA VAL A 45 0.72 -10.35 -1.64
C VAL A 45 -0.49 -11.05 -1.03
N VAL A 46 -1.21 -10.37 -0.16
CA VAL A 46 -2.44 -10.87 0.47
C VAL A 46 -3.53 -11.14 -0.57
N GLU A 47 -3.70 -10.26 -1.56
CA GLU A 47 -4.68 -10.45 -2.65
C GLU A 47 -4.36 -11.66 -3.54
N VAL A 48 -3.09 -11.87 -3.91
CA VAL A 48 -2.68 -13.10 -4.62
C VAL A 48 -2.84 -14.33 -3.75
N GLY A 49 -2.52 -14.22 -2.46
CA GLY A 49 -2.78 -15.27 -1.50
C GLY A 49 -4.27 -15.66 -1.48
N ALA A 50 -5.18 -14.68 -1.49
CA ALA A 50 -6.61 -14.92 -1.54
C ALA A 50 -7.01 -15.68 -2.81
N ALA A 51 -6.55 -15.23 -3.99
CA ALA A 51 -6.84 -15.88 -5.27
C ALA A 51 -6.29 -17.32 -5.32
N ALA A 52 -5.05 -17.54 -4.85
CA ALA A 52 -4.45 -18.87 -4.76
C ALA A 52 -5.22 -19.79 -3.80
N MET A 53 -5.70 -19.27 -2.67
CA MET A 53 -6.50 -20.06 -1.74
C MET A 53 -7.90 -20.38 -2.28
N TYR A 54 -8.52 -19.48 -3.06
CA TYR A 54 -9.76 -19.80 -3.78
C TYR A 54 -9.55 -20.88 -4.84
N LEU A 55 -8.44 -20.84 -5.58
CA LEU A 55 -8.07 -21.91 -6.51
C LEU A 55 -7.90 -23.23 -5.78
N LEU A 56 -7.17 -23.23 -4.66
CA LEU A 56 -6.96 -24.42 -3.85
C LEU A 56 -8.30 -24.97 -3.34
N TRP A 57 -9.19 -24.11 -2.84
CA TRP A 57 -10.52 -24.49 -2.39
C TRP A 57 -11.37 -25.09 -3.52
N ILE A 58 -11.34 -24.53 -4.73
CA ILE A 58 -12.09 -25.08 -5.88
C ILE A 58 -11.60 -26.48 -6.26
N ASN A 59 -10.30 -26.75 -6.15
CA ASN A 59 -9.71 -28.02 -6.59
C ASN A 59 -9.68 -29.09 -5.48
N VAL A 60 -9.44 -28.69 -4.24
CA VAL A 60 -9.21 -29.60 -3.10
C VAL A 60 -10.39 -29.58 -2.11
N GLY A 61 -11.18 -28.51 -2.11
CA GLY A 61 -12.22 -28.28 -1.11
C GLY A 61 -11.65 -27.90 0.27
N GLY A 62 -12.49 -28.02 1.29
CA GLY A 62 -12.14 -27.78 2.69
C GLY A 62 -12.63 -26.44 3.25
N SER A 63 -13.14 -26.46 4.48
CA SER A 63 -13.58 -25.24 5.17
C SER A 63 -12.41 -24.32 5.53
N ALA A 64 -11.26 -24.89 5.87
CA ALA A 64 -10.05 -24.13 6.22
C ALA A 64 -9.48 -23.33 5.04
N THR A 65 -9.47 -23.90 3.83
CA THR A 65 -9.00 -23.22 2.61
C THR A 65 -9.95 -22.09 2.22
N LEU A 66 -11.26 -22.30 2.32
CA LEU A 66 -12.27 -21.26 2.11
C LEU A 66 -12.17 -20.14 3.13
N ALA A 67 -12.02 -20.47 4.42
CA ALA A 67 -11.89 -19.48 5.49
C ALA A 67 -10.63 -18.63 5.30
N THR A 68 -9.53 -19.25 4.91
CA THR A 68 -8.27 -18.56 4.61
C THR A 68 -8.44 -17.64 3.40
N ALA A 69 -9.08 -18.10 2.32
CA ALA A 69 -9.36 -17.29 1.15
C ALA A 69 -10.24 -16.07 1.47
N ASN A 70 -11.30 -16.27 2.27
CA ASN A 70 -12.19 -15.21 2.72
C ASN A 70 -11.49 -14.18 3.60
N ALA A 71 -10.65 -14.63 4.53
CA ALA A 71 -9.89 -13.75 5.42
C ALA A 71 -8.88 -12.90 4.65
N LEU A 72 -8.13 -13.51 3.71
CA LEU A 72 -7.17 -12.81 2.86
C LEU A 72 -7.85 -11.77 1.96
N LEU A 73 -9.02 -12.09 1.42
CA LEU A 73 -9.80 -11.16 0.59
C LEU A 73 -10.17 -9.87 1.35
N VAL A 74 -10.49 -9.98 2.64
CA VAL A 74 -10.83 -8.82 3.48
C VAL A 74 -9.57 -8.12 4.01
N LEU A 75 -8.49 -8.88 4.22
CA LEU A 75 -7.22 -8.36 4.72
C LEU A 75 -6.57 -7.39 3.73
N GLY A 76 -6.67 -7.62 2.42
CA GLY A 76 -6.13 -6.71 1.38
C GLY A 76 -6.55 -5.24 1.60
N PRO A 77 -7.86 -4.91 1.54
CA PRO A 77 -8.32 -3.54 1.78
C PRO A 77 -8.15 -3.07 3.23
N ALA A 78 -8.05 -3.97 4.22
CA ALA A 78 -7.74 -3.61 5.61
C ALA A 78 -6.33 -3.02 5.79
N MET A 79 -5.42 -3.27 4.84
CA MET A 79 -4.09 -2.66 4.82
C MET A 79 -4.12 -1.16 4.51
N ILE A 80 -5.18 -0.65 3.86
CA ILE A 80 -5.29 0.77 3.49
C ILE A 80 -5.42 1.66 4.74
N PRO A 81 -6.38 1.43 5.67
CA PRO A 81 -6.41 2.14 6.95
C PRO A 81 -5.11 2.05 7.75
N LEU A 82 -4.44 0.89 7.71
CA LEU A 82 -3.18 0.67 8.39
C LEU A 82 -2.05 1.53 7.80
N ALA A 83 -1.97 1.59 6.47
CA ALA A 83 -1.00 2.43 5.77
C ALA A 83 -1.20 3.91 6.12
N PHE A 84 -2.45 4.40 6.12
CA PHE A 84 -2.74 5.78 6.51
C PHE A 84 -2.49 6.04 8.01
N HIS A 85 -2.76 5.08 8.88
CA HIS A 85 -2.44 5.20 10.31
C HIS A 85 -0.93 5.30 10.56
N ALA A 86 -0.13 4.56 9.80
CA ALA A 86 1.33 4.60 9.89
C ALA A 86 1.90 5.96 9.43
N ILE A 87 1.25 6.61 8.46
CA ILE A 87 1.65 7.94 7.98
C ILE A 87 1.17 9.04 8.95
N LEU A 88 -0.10 8.98 9.39
CA LEU A 88 -0.69 9.99 10.26
C LEU A 88 -1.53 9.32 11.37
N PRO A 89 -0.94 9.13 12.57
CA PRO A 89 -1.63 8.46 13.66
C PRO A 89 -2.72 9.39 14.24
N SER A 90 -3.99 9.13 13.87
CA SER A 90 -5.17 9.78 14.44
C SER A 90 -6.06 8.77 15.18
N GLY A 91 -6.91 9.26 16.09
CA GLY A 91 -7.88 8.42 16.81
C GLY A 91 -8.88 7.72 15.87
N VAL A 92 -9.32 8.42 14.82
CA VAL A 92 -10.20 7.87 13.78
C VAL A 92 -9.49 6.79 12.98
N ALA A 93 -8.25 7.02 12.54
CA ALA A 93 -7.47 6.02 11.81
C ALA A 93 -7.25 4.76 12.67
N ARG A 94 -6.97 4.92 13.97
CA ARG A 94 -6.84 3.78 14.90
C ARG A 94 -8.14 2.98 15.00
N ALA A 95 -9.28 3.65 15.15
CA ALA A 95 -10.58 2.98 15.19
C ALA A 95 -10.86 2.22 13.89
N CYS A 96 -10.59 2.83 12.73
CA CYS A 96 -10.74 2.19 11.42
C CYS A 96 -9.83 0.96 11.25
N VAL A 97 -8.59 1.00 11.75
CA VAL A 97 -7.69 -0.16 11.78
C VAL A 97 -8.26 -1.27 12.66
N VAL A 98 -8.66 -0.95 13.90
CA VAL A 98 -9.23 -1.95 14.83
C VAL A 98 -10.49 -2.60 14.23
N VAL A 99 -11.38 -1.80 13.65
CA VAL A 99 -12.60 -2.30 12.99
C VAL A 99 -12.26 -3.19 11.80
N SER A 100 -11.26 -2.81 10.99
CA SER A 100 -10.90 -3.55 9.80
C SER A 100 -10.25 -4.90 10.14
N PHE A 101 -9.29 -4.93 11.05
CA PHE A 101 -8.68 -6.18 11.51
C PHE A 101 -9.65 -7.05 12.32
N GLY A 102 -10.53 -6.44 13.11
CA GLY A 102 -11.63 -7.14 13.76
C GLY A 102 -12.57 -7.81 12.75
N SER A 103 -12.84 -7.15 11.61
CA SER A 103 -13.65 -7.71 10.52
C SER A 103 -12.97 -8.90 9.83
N VAL A 104 -11.65 -8.85 9.63
CA VAL A 104 -10.87 -9.98 9.11
C VAL A 104 -10.98 -11.19 10.05
N ALA A 105 -10.78 -10.98 11.36
CA ALA A 105 -10.91 -12.03 12.35
C ALA A 105 -12.33 -12.62 12.40
N ALA A 106 -13.35 -11.75 12.37
CA ALA A 106 -14.75 -12.17 12.33
C ALA A 106 -15.04 -13.04 11.09
N VAL A 107 -14.55 -12.66 9.91
CA VAL A 107 -14.71 -13.45 8.67
C VAL A 107 -13.99 -14.78 8.73
N ALA A 108 -12.78 -14.83 9.30
CA ALA A 108 -12.04 -16.07 9.48
C ALA A 108 -12.80 -17.05 10.40
N VAL A 109 -13.25 -16.57 11.57
CA VAL A 109 -13.99 -17.38 12.56
C VAL A 109 -15.32 -17.84 11.99
N THR A 110 -16.09 -16.94 11.38
CA THR A 110 -17.41 -17.27 10.82
C THR A 110 -17.33 -18.20 9.62
N SER A 111 -16.29 -18.09 8.79
CA SER A 111 -16.06 -19.04 7.68
C SER A 111 -15.65 -20.44 8.14
N LEU A 112 -15.14 -20.59 9.38
CA LEU A 112 -14.84 -21.90 9.96
C LEU A 112 -16.05 -22.53 10.66
N LEU A 113 -16.90 -21.70 11.26
CA LEU A 113 -18.00 -22.15 12.14
C LEU A 113 -19.36 -22.23 11.43
N LEU A 114 -19.59 -21.45 10.38
CA LEU A 114 -20.88 -21.38 9.69
C LEU A 114 -20.87 -22.13 8.35
N PRO A 115 -22.05 -22.61 7.90
CA PRO A 115 -22.24 -23.05 6.52
C PRO A 115 -21.89 -21.94 5.52
N ALA A 116 -21.45 -22.33 4.32
CA ALA A 116 -20.94 -21.41 3.29
C ALA A 116 -21.89 -20.25 2.95
N GLU A 117 -23.21 -20.50 2.99
CA GLU A 117 -24.23 -19.50 2.71
C GLU A 117 -24.28 -18.40 3.78
N GLY A 118 -24.29 -18.76 5.07
CA GLY A 118 -24.26 -17.81 6.18
C GLY A 118 -22.94 -17.04 6.30
N ALA A 119 -21.82 -17.70 5.97
CA ALA A 119 -20.50 -17.06 5.93
C ALA A 119 -20.39 -16.00 4.82
N SER A 120 -21.16 -16.15 3.73
CA SER A 120 -21.13 -15.23 2.59
C SER A 120 -21.63 -13.83 2.95
N THR A 121 -22.74 -13.73 3.69
CA THR A 121 -23.33 -12.45 4.10
C THR A 121 -22.40 -11.68 5.04
N ILE A 122 -21.80 -12.38 6.01
CA ILE A 122 -20.85 -11.79 6.95
C ILE A 122 -19.60 -11.30 6.22
N ARG A 123 -19.09 -12.08 5.28
CA ARG A 123 -17.94 -11.69 4.44
C ARG A 123 -18.23 -10.42 3.64
N VAL A 124 -19.37 -10.34 2.97
CA VAL A 124 -19.73 -9.15 2.17
C VAL A 124 -19.94 -7.92 3.07
N GLY A 125 -20.55 -8.11 4.25
CA GLY A 125 -20.71 -7.03 5.24
C GLY A 125 -19.38 -6.53 5.80
N ALA A 126 -18.47 -7.44 6.15
CA ALA A 126 -17.13 -7.12 6.60
C ALA A 126 -16.35 -6.34 5.53
N LEU A 127 -16.45 -6.76 4.27
CA LEU A 127 -15.81 -6.06 3.15
C LEU A 127 -16.38 -4.65 2.98
N ALA A 128 -17.70 -4.48 3.07
CA ALA A 128 -18.33 -3.16 3.03
C ALA A 128 -17.79 -2.24 4.14
N LEU A 129 -17.69 -2.76 5.37
CA LEU A 129 -17.22 -2.02 6.53
C LEU A 129 -15.74 -1.63 6.41
N VAL A 130 -14.89 -2.55 5.95
CA VAL A 130 -13.46 -2.32 5.73
C VAL A 130 -13.25 -1.29 4.63
N CYS A 131 -13.96 -1.38 3.51
CA CYS A 131 -13.88 -0.41 2.43
C CYS A 131 -14.40 0.98 2.84
N ALA A 132 -15.44 1.03 3.70
CA ALA A 132 -15.90 2.30 4.28
C ALA A 132 -14.83 2.91 5.19
N CYS A 133 -14.18 2.09 6.03
CA CYS A 133 -13.05 2.53 6.85
C CYS A 133 -11.90 3.06 5.99
N ALA A 134 -11.54 2.33 4.92
CA ALA A 134 -10.53 2.76 3.96
C ALA A 134 -10.90 4.12 3.33
N ALA A 135 -12.14 4.30 2.91
CA ALA A 135 -12.63 5.56 2.34
C ALA A 135 -12.52 6.72 3.33
N VAL A 136 -12.94 6.50 4.59
CA VAL A 136 -12.86 7.51 5.65
C VAL A 136 -11.39 7.87 5.91
N THR A 137 -10.50 6.89 6.07
CA THR A 137 -9.07 7.15 6.31
C THR A 137 -8.39 7.88 5.15
N ALA A 138 -8.77 7.56 3.90
CA ALA A 138 -8.27 8.26 2.73
C ALA A 138 -8.79 9.71 2.67
N ALA A 139 -10.05 9.94 3.00
CA ALA A 139 -10.69 11.25 2.96
C ALA A 139 -10.19 12.22 4.04
N ILE A 140 -9.88 11.72 5.24
CA ILE A 140 -9.32 12.55 6.33
C ILE A 140 -7.83 12.82 6.15
N SER A 141 -7.16 12.15 5.21
CA SER A 141 -5.73 12.34 5.01
C SER A 141 -5.43 13.74 4.49
N PRO A 142 -4.36 14.41 4.96
CA PRO A 142 -3.94 15.71 4.40
C PRO A 142 -3.55 15.60 2.92
N GLU A 143 -3.20 14.39 2.47
CA GLU A 143 -2.90 14.05 1.09
C GLU A 143 -4.14 13.86 0.20
N ALA A 144 -5.37 13.96 0.75
CA ALA A 144 -6.64 13.86 0.00
C ALA A 144 -6.82 14.91 -1.11
N ARG A 145 -5.93 15.91 -1.18
CA ARG A 145 -5.86 16.86 -2.29
C ARG A 145 -5.28 16.24 -3.57
N ARG A 146 -4.50 15.16 -3.45
CA ARG A 146 -3.92 14.45 -4.59
C ARG A 146 -5.03 13.73 -5.38
N PRO A 147 -5.06 13.83 -6.71
CA PRO A 147 -6.12 13.24 -7.53
C PRO A 147 -6.17 11.72 -7.37
N SER A 148 -5.02 11.07 -7.23
CA SER A 148 -4.89 9.62 -7.04
C SER A 148 -5.49 9.11 -5.73
N ILE A 149 -5.33 9.82 -4.61
CA ILE A 149 -6.00 9.48 -3.34
C ILE A 149 -7.51 9.68 -3.45
N ARG A 150 -7.98 10.70 -4.19
CA ARG A 150 -9.42 10.87 -4.43
C ARG A 150 -9.99 9.72 -5.24
N VAL A 151 -9.29 9.27 -6.28
CA VAL A 151 -9.71 8.10 -7.06
C VAL A 151 -9.75 6.86 -6.17
N LEU A 152 -8.74 6.64 -5.33
CA LEU A 152 -8.73 5.55 -4.36
C LEU A 152 -9.94 5.63 -3.41
N ALA A 153 -10.15 6.78 -2.75
CA ALA A 153 -11.24 7.02 -1.82
C ALA A 153 -12.62 6.80 -2.46
N ILE A 154 -12.81 7.30 -3.69
CA ILE A 154 -14.04 7.10 -4.47
C ILE A 154 -14.22 5.62 -4.81
N ALA A 155 -13.17 4.94 -5.27
CA ALA A 155 -13.24 3.53 -5.64
C ALA A 155 -13.63 2.65 -4.45
N VAL A 156 -12.98 2.84 -3.29
CA VAL A 156 -13.33 2.07 -2.08
C VAL A 156 -14.70 2.46 -1.52
N ALA A 157 -15.13 3.72 -1.65
CA ALA A 157 -16.47 4.15 -1.26
C ALA A 157 -17.57 3.53 -2.14
N VAL A 158 -17.36 3.52 -3.46
CA VAL A 158 -18.27 2.87 -4.43
C VAL A 158 -18.35 1.38 -4.14
N TYR A 159 -17.22 0.74 -3.83
CA TYR A 159 -17.22 -0.68 -3.50
C TYR A 159 -17.90 -1.00 -2.18
N ALA A 160 -17.72 -0.14 -1.16
CA ALA A 160 -18.44 -0.25 0.10
C ALA A 160 -19.95 -0.15 -0.11
N PHE A 161 -20.39 0.79 -0.94
CA PHE A 161 -21.80 0.98 -1.28
C PHE A 161 -22.37 -0.22 -2.04
N TYR A 162 -21.67 -0.72 -3.06
CA TYR A 162 -22.05 -1.93 -3.79
C TYR A 162 -22.17 -3.15 -2.86
N SER A 163 -21.18 -3.34 -1.98
CA SER A 163 -21.17 -4.45 -1.01
C SER A 163 -22.31 -4.31 0.00
N GLY A 164 -22.61 -3.09 0.46
CA GLY A 164 -23.75 -2.81 1.34
C GLY A 164 -25.10 -3.15 0.69
N ILE A 165 -25.33 -2.73 -0.56
CA ILE A 165 -26.53 -3.11 -1.32
C ILE A 165 -26.63 -4.63 -1.44
N ARG A 166 -25.51 -5.29 -1.69
CA ARG A 166 -25.45 -6.74 -1.82
C ARG A 166 -25.81 -7.47 -0.52
N VAL A 167 -25.39 -6.97 0.64
CA VAL A 167 -25.86 -7.51 1.94
C VAL A 167 -27.37 -7.40 2.06
N ILE A 168 -27.95 -6.23 1.72
CA ILE A 168 -29.41 -6.04 1.77
C ILE A 168 -30.12 -7.01 0.83
N ALA A 169 -29.58 -7.24 -0.37
CA ALA A 169 -30.13 -8.20 -1.32
C ALA A 169 -30.09 -9.64 -0.78
N LEU A 170 -28.97 -10.07 -0.19
CA LEU A 170 -28.81 -11.41 0.38
C LEU A 170 -29.76 -11.64 1.57
N LEU A 171 -29.95 -10.64 2.42
CA LEU A 171 -30.89 -10.72 3.55
C LEU A 171 -32.36 -10.79 3.13
N ARG A 172 -32.71 -10.37 1.90
CA ARG A 172 -34.09 -10.42 1.39
C ARG A 172 -34.44 -11.72 0.68
N VAL A 173 -33.45 -12.50 0.24
CA VAL A 173 -33.67 -13.82 -0.39
C VAL A 173 -34.40 -14.77 0.56
N ASP A 174 -34.12 -14.67 1.86
CA ASP A 174 -34.76 -15.50 2.88
C ASP A 174 -36.20 -15.05 3.22
N ALA A 175 -36.62 -13.86 2.78
CA ALA A 175 -37.87 -13.23 3.20
C ALA A 175 -38.96 -13.17 2.11
N ASP A 176 -38.61 -13.06 0.82
CA ASP A 176 -39.59 -12.96 -0.27
C ASP A 176 -39.09 -13.64 -1.55
N ALA A 177 -40.01 -14.33 -2.24
CA ALA A 177 -39.80 -15.04 -3.52
C ALA A 177 -39.57 -14.12 -4.74
N THR A 178 -38.91 -12.97 -4.54
CA THR A 178 -38.55 -12.04 -5.61
C THR A 178 -37.15 -12.35 -6.15
N PRO A 179 -36.99 -12.54 -7.47
CA PRO A 179 -35.70 -12.89 -8.04
C PRO A 179 -34.70 -11.74 -7.85
N VAL A 180 -33.60 -12.01 -7.15
CA VAL A 180 -32.49 -11.06 -7.01
C VAL A 180 -31.84 -10.82 -8.38
N PRO A 181 -31.59 -9.56 -8.77
CA PRO A 181 -30.91 -9.28 -10.03
C PRO A 181 -29.55 -9.98 -10.08
N VAL A 182 -29.21 -10.59 -11.21
CA VAL A 182 -27.97 -11.38 -11.42
C VAL A 182 -26.71 -10.63 -10.95
N PHE A 183 -26.70 -9.29 -11.05
CA PHE A 183 -25.60 -8.43 -10.64
C PHE A 183 -25.27 -8.46 -9.14
N PHE A 184 -26.23 -8.84 -8.28
CA PHE A 184 -26.04 -8.96 -6.82
C PHE A 184 -25.78 -10.40 -6.36
N THR A 185 -25.86 -11.37 -7.28
CA THR A 185 -25.50 -12.76 -7.02
C THR A 185 -23.98 -12.95 -6.97
N ASP A 186 -23.51 -14.11 -6.50
CA ASP A 186 -22.07 -14.45 -6.52
C ASP A 186 -21.46 -14.38 -7.92
N ILE A 187 -22.22 -14.70 -8.96
CA ILE A 187 -21.73 -14.67 -10.35
C ILE A 187 -21.53 -13.22 -10.82
N GLY A 188 -22.47 -12.33 -10.50
CA GLY A 188 -22.41 -10.92 -10.87
C GLY A 188 -21.38 -10.12 -10.08
N ALA A 189 -21.04 -10.55 -8.86
CA ALA A 189 -20.06 -9.87 -8.02
C ALA A 189 -18.62 -10.03 -8.49
N ILE A 190 -18.31 -11.09 -9.24
CA ILE A 190 -16.97 -11.35 -9.78
C ILE A 190 -16.49 -10.21 -10.70
N PRO A 191 -17.20 -9.85 -11.79
CA PRO A 191 -16.73 -8.78 -12.68
C PRO A 191 -16.65 -7.42 -11.98
N VAL A 192 -17.55 -7.13 -11.05
CA VAL A 192 -17.53 -5.88 -10.26
C VAL A 192 -16.28 -5.82 -9.39
N GLY A 193 -15.99 -6.91 -8.67
CA GLY A 193 -14.78 -7.04 -7.87
C GLY A 193 -13.51 -6.86 -8.71
N VAL A 194 -13.45 -7.48 -9.89
CA VAL A 194 -12.31 -7.35 -10.82
C VAL A 194 -12.11 -5.90 -11.25
N VAL A 195 -13.17 -5.22 -11.69
CA VAL A 195 -13.09 -3.81 -12.12
C VAL A 195 -12.60 -2.92 -10.98
N ILE A 196 -13.14 -3.11 -9.78
CA ILE A 196 -12.76 -2.30 -8.62
C ILE A 196 -11.31 -2.57 -8.21
N MET A 197 -10.88 -3.83 -8.22
CA MET A 197 -9.48 -4.17 -7.95
C MET A 197 -8.53 -3.54 -8.98
N MET A 198 -8.89 -3.54 -10.27
CA MET A 198 -8.12 -2.84 -11.29
C MET A 198 -8.05 -1.33 -11.03
N VAL A 199 -9.16 -0.70 -10.65
CA VAL A 199 -9.20 0.75 -10.35
C VAL A 199 -8.38 1.07 -9.10
N VAL A 200 -8.52 0.30 -8.02
CA VAL A 200 -7.77 0.48 -6.78
C VAL A 200 -6.28 0.26 -7.02
N GLY A 201 -5.91 -0.79 -7.75
CA GLY A 201 -4.52 -1.06 -8.14
C GLY A 201 -3.93 0.06 -8.98
N ALA A 202 -4.65 0.51 -10.02
CA ALA A 202 -4.21 1.61 -10.88
C ALA A 202 -4.08 2.94 -10.11
N ALA A 203 -5.05 3.27 -9.27
CA ALA A 203 -5.02 4.48 -8.44
C ALA A 203 -3.83 4.46 -7.46
N THR A 204 -3.55 3.29 -6.88
CA THR A 204 -2.39 3.07 -6.01
C THR A 204 -1.10 3.28 -6.80
N VAL A 205 -0.93 2.64 -7.96
CA VAL A 205 0.26 2.83 -8.81
C VAL A 205 0.44 4.29 -9.22
N LEU A 206 -0.63 4.97 -9.66
CA LEU A 206 -0.57 6.38 -10.05
C LEU A 206 -0.21 7.30 -8.87
N PHE A 207 -0.76 7.04 -7.68
CA PHE A 207 -0.37 7.75 -6.46
C PHE A 207 1.14 7.65 -6.23
N TRP A 208 1.71 6.46 -6.40
CA TRP A 208 3.14 6.24 -6.23
C TRP A 208 3.99 6.92 -7.30
N VAL A 209 3.55 6.92 -8.56
CA VAL A 209 4.22 7.66 -9.64
C VAL A 209 4.24 9.16 -9.34
N ASP A 210 3.13 9.72 -8.85
CA ASP A 210 3.04 11.14 -8.52
C ASP A 210 3.90 11.51 -7.31
N VAL A 211 3.86 10.73 -6.23
CA VAL A 211 4.75 10.92 -5.06
C VAL A 211 6.22 10.87 -5.49
N HIS A 212 6.57 9.96 -6.41
CA HIS A 212 7.93 9.85 -6.91
C HIS A 212 8.35 11.05 -7.76
N ARG A 213 7.47 11.53 -8.63
CA ARG A 213 7.70 12.73 -9.45
C ARG A 213 7.83 13.97 -8.58
N ASP A 214 7.00 14.12 -7.55
CA ASP A 214 7.06 15.25 -6.62
C ASP A 214 8.38 15.23 -5.84
N ALA A 215 8.79 14.06 -5.34
CA ALA A 215 10.08 13.91 -4.67
C ALA A 215 11.25 14.23 -5.61
N HIS A 216 11.18 13.83 -6.88
CA HIS A 216 12.19 14.20 -7.89
C HIS A 216 12.19 15.68 -8.23
N ARG A 217 11.02 16.33 -8.32
CA ARG A 217 10.91 17.77 -8.58
C ARG A 217 11.36 18.63 -7.41
N GLU A 218 11.07 18.22 -6.18
CA GLU A 218 11.55 18.92 -4.98
C GLU A 218 13.07 18.84 -4.85
N ILE A 219 13.65 17.72 -5.31
CA ILE A 219 15.10 17.54 -5.42
C ILE A 219 15.68 18.35 -6.59
N GLU A 220 15.06 18.33 -7.78
CA GLU A 220 15.55 19.02 -8.98
C GLU A 220 15.38 20.55 -8.93
N GLY A 221 14.44 21.09 -8.15
CA GLY A 221 14.08 22.51 -8.25
C GLY A 221 14.71 23.45 -7.21
N THR A 222 15.21 22.94 -6.07
CA THR A 222 15.56 23.84 -4.93
C THR A 222 16.62 23.28 -3.98
N ARG A 223 17.13 22.07 -4.21
CA ARG A 223 18.00 21.39 -3.23
C ARG A 223 19.32 20.97 -3.84
N THR A 224 20.39 21.12 -3.06
CA THR A 224 21.72 20.64 -3.41
C THR A 224 21.84 19.19 -2.95
N LEU A 225 22.03 18.27 -3.88
CA LEU A 225 22.21 16.86 -3.59
C LEU A 225 23.64 16.59 -3.16
N LEU A 226 23.80 15.98 -2.00
CA LEU A 226 25.06 15.46 -1.50
C LEU A 226 25.00 13.94 -1.53
N VAL A 227 25.68 13.31 -2.49
CA VAL A 227 25.62 11.86 -2.71
C VAL A 227 27.02 11.27 -2.86
N ILE A 228 27.19 10.02 -2.45
CA ILE A 228 28.38 9.24 -2.76
C ILE A 228 28.36 8.95 -4.27
N ALA A 229 29.37 9.45 -4.99
CA ALA A 229 29.43 9.46 -6.46
C ALA A 229 29.44 8.05 -7.06
N ASP A 230 30.08 7.11 -6.36
CA ASP A 230 30.18 5.72 -6.78
C ASP A 230 29.03 4.89 -6.18
N ARG A 231 28.19 4.38 -7.08
CA ARG A 231 27.02 3.58 -6.71
C ARG A 231 27.42 2.24 -6.11
N ASP A 232 28.49 1.62 -6.60
CA ASP A 232 28.95 0.32 -6.10
C ASP A 232 29.55 0.48 -4.70
N VAL A 233 30.26 1.58 -4.45
CA VAL A 233 30.76 1.94 -3.10
C VAL A 233 29.59 2.25 -2.16
N SER A 234 28.58 3.00 -2.60
CA SER A 234 27.40 3.29 -1.78
C SER A 234 26.59 2.04 -1.40
N ALA A 235 26.65 0.99 -2.22
CA ALA A 235 25.99 -0.29 -1.96
C ALA A 235 26.83 -1.23 -1.08
N GLN A 236 28.16 -1.19 -1.22
CA GLN A 236 29.10 -1.98 -0.43
C GLN A 236 29.33 -1.41 0.97
N ARG A 237 29.19 -0.08 1.14
CA ARG A 237 29.42 0.65 2.39
C ARG A 237 28.19 1.47 2.82
N PRO A 238 27.09 0.80 3.24
CA PRO A 238 25.88 1.49 3.68
C PRO A 238 26.09 2.38 4.91
N GLU A 239 27.11 2.11 5.73
CA GLU A 239 27.50 2.91 6.89
C GLU A 239 27.88 4.34 6.50
N LEU A 240 28.62 4.54 5.40
CA LEU A 240 28.97 5.87 4.91
C LEU A 240 27.74 6.67 4.48
N VAL A 241 26.77 6.01 3.84
CA VAL A 241 25.51 6.65 3.46
C VAL A 241 24.69 7.03 4.70
N HIS A 242 24.78 6.23 5.76
CA HIS A 242 24.10 6.52 7.03
C HIS A 242 24.72 7.72 7.73
N GLU A 243 26.05 7.73 7.90
CA GLU A 243 26.80 8.82 8.52
C GLU A 243 26.64 10.14 7.75
N LEU A 244 26.65 10.09 6.40
CA LEU A 244 26.39 11.25 5.54
C LEU A 244 24.99 11.85 5.78
N ARG A 245 23.98 11.00 5.94
CA ARG A 245 22.60 11.44 6.23
C ARG A 245 22.46 11.98 7.63
N GLU A 246 23.11 11.35 8.60
CA GLU A 246 23.11 11.78 9.98
C GLU A 246 23.77 13.15 10.10
N ALA A 247 24.96 13.32 9.53
CA ALA A 247 25.65 14.59 9.44
C ALA A 247 24.81 15.68 8.74
N ALA A 248 24.16 15.34 7.63
CA ALA A 248 23.26 16.26 6.93
C ALA A 248 22.07 16.69 7.80
N SER A 249 21.48 15.77 8.58
CA SER A 249 20.37 16.08 9.48
C SER A 249 20.77 16.93 10.69
N VAL A 250 22.02 16.80 11.14
CA VAL A 250 22.58 17.62 12.23
C VAL A 250 22.81 19.06 11.78
N VAL A 251 23.36 19.25 10.59
CA VAL A 251 23.62 20.58 10.02
C VAL A 251 22.34 21.25 9.54
N GLU A 252 21.45 20.49 8.89
CA GLU A 252 20.20 20.99 8.35
C GLU A 252 19.04 20.04 8.73
N PRO A 253 18.23 20.39 9.75
CA PRO A 253 17.10 19.55 10.20
C PRO A 253 16.04 19.28 9.12
N THR A 254 16.02 20.10 8.06
CA THR A 254 15.14 19.94 6.89
C THR A 254 15.72 19.07 5.77
N ALA A 255 16.94 18.53 5.95
CA ALA A 255 17.58 17.66 4.98
C ALA A 255 16.75 16.39 4.73
N LEU A 256 16.58 16.04 3.45
CA LEU A 256 15.84 14.85 3.03
C LEU A 256 16.80 13.70 2.73
N PRO A 257 16.57 12.49 3.25
CA PRO A 257 17.39 11.33 2.87
C PRO A 257 17.12 10.94 1.41
N VAL A 258 18.18 10.80 0.60
CA VAL A 258 18.11 10.38 -0.81
C VAL A 258 18.96 9.15 -1.07
N HIS A 259 18.77 8.47 -2.20
CA HIS A 259 19.57 7.29 -2.54
C HIS A 259 21.04 7.68 -2.72
N GLY A 260 21.94 7.07 -1.95
CA GLY A 260 23.36 7.40 -1.93
C GLY A 260 23.76 8.63 -1.08
N GLY A 261 22.82 9.30 -0.39
CA GLY A 261 23.18 10.43 0.50
C GLY A 261 22.00 11.24 1.02
N ALA A 262 22.12 12.58 1.00
CA ALA A 262 21.14 13.54 1.52
C ALA A 262 20.93 14.74 0.58
N ALA A 263 19.72 15.31 0.56
CA ALA A 263 19.38 16.53 -0.17
C ALA A 263 19.24 17.70 0.81
N LEU A 264 20.10 18.71 0.64
CA LEU A 264 20.18 19.92 1.44
C LEU A 264 19.38 21.06 0.78
N ALA A 265 18.66 21.88 1.54
CA ALA A 265 17.92 23.01 0.98
C ALA A 265 18.83 24.19 0.60
N ALA A 266 19.98 24.33 1.26
CA ALA A 266 20.97 25.36 0.94
C ALA A 266 22.23 24.74 0.33
N ALA A 267 22.81 25.38 -0.69
CA ALA A 267 24.10 24.97 -1.23
C ALA A 267 25.24 25.20 -0.21
N ASP A 268 25.12 26.25 0.59
CA ASP A 268 26.13 26.67 1.55
C ASP A 268 26.32 25.69 2.72
N THR A 269 25.27 24.93 3.09
CA THR A 269 25.34 23.93 4.17
C THR A 269 26.18 22.71 3.79
N THR A 270 26.50 22.53 2.50
CA THR A 270 27.37 21.43 2.03
C THR A 270 28.74 21.44 2.72
N ARG A 271 29.35 22.62 2.87
CA ARG A 271 30.68 22.73 3.49
C ARG A 271 30.64 22.37 4.96
N ASP A 272 29.56 22.73 5.64
CA ASP A 272 29.37 22.44 7.06
C ASP A 272 29.15 20.94 7.29
N VAL A 273 28.43 20.26 6.39
CA VAL A 273 28.27 18.79 6.41
C VAL A 273 29.61 18.10 6.19
N VAL A 274 30.38 18.48 5.17
CA VAL A 274 31.72 17.90 4.90
C VAL A 274 32.66 18.12 6.08
N ARG A 275 32.60 19.31 6.70
CA ARG A 275 33.39 19.61 7.90
C ARG A 275 32.98 18.73 9.07
N LEU A 276 31.69 18.54 9.31
CA LEU A 276 31.20 17.67 10.38
C LEU A 276 31.63 16.22 10.16
N LEU A 277 31.61 15.72 8.92
CA LEU A 277 32.08 14.38 8.57
C LEU A 277 33.57 14.20 8.84
N ARG A 278 34.38 15.22 8.53
CA ARG A 278 35.82 15.20 8.82
C ARG A 278 36.11 15.28 10.33
N ASP A 279 35.44 16.18 11.03
CA ASP A 279 35.78 16.53 12.42
C ASP A 279 35.17 15.56 13.44
N GLN A 280 33.96 15.03 13.19
CA GLN A 280 33.24 14.16 14.13
C GLN A 280 33.17 12.70 13.69
N TYR A 281 32.95 12.44 12.39
CA TYR A 281 32.84 11.08 11.85
C TYR A 281 34.19 10.54 11.35
N LEU A 282 35.26 11.33 11.46
CA LEU A 282 36.63 10.96 11.12
C LEU A 282 36.80 10.42 9.69
N TRP A 283 36.00 10.93 8.75
CA TRP A 283 36.11 10.55 7.35
C TRP A 283 37.49 10.93 6.80
N THR A 284 38.09 9.98 6.09
CA THR A 284 39.35 10.16 5.36
C THR A 284 39.17 11.07 4.15
N ASP A 285 40.25 11.65 3.64
CA ASP A 285 40.18 12.49 2.44
C ASP A 285 39.72 11.71 1.19
N GLU A 286 39.95 10.38 1.16
CA GLU A 286 39.43 9.48 0.12
C GLU A 286 37.90 9.32 0.23
N GLU A 287 37.36 9.20 1.45
CA GLU A 287 35.91 9.13 1.71
C GLU A 287 35.21 10.45 1.42
N ILE A 288 35.87 11.58 1.70
CA ILE A 288 35.35 12.91 1.37
C ILE A 288 35.38 13.12 -0.16
N ALA A 289 36.41 12.63 -0.86
CA ALA A 289 36.50 12.72 -2.31
C ALA A 289 35.39 11.93 -3.03
N LEU A 290 34.83 10.92 -2.37
CA LEU A 290 33.66 10.17 -2.87
C LEU A 290 32.36 10.99 -2.79
N VAL A 291 32.30 12.09 -2.04
CA VAL A 291 31.11 12.94 -1.93
C VAL A 291 31.00 13.86 -3.15
N ALA A 292 30.03 13.58 -4.01
CA ALA A 292 29.66 14.45 -5.12
C ALA A 292 28.52 15.39 -4.72
N THR A 293 28.71 16.66 -5.06
CA THR A 293 27.64 17.66 -5.04
C THR A 293 26.98 17.74 -6.41
N ILE A 294 25.68 17.43 -6.49
CA ILE A 294 24.90 17.61 -7.70
C ILE A 294 23.96 18.80 -7.45
N SER A 295 24.28 19.95 -8.03
CA SER A 295 23.34 21.08 -8.07
C SER A 295 22.45 20.90 -9.30
N SER A 296 21.16 20.61 -9.11
CA SER A 296 20.21 20.75 -10.20
C SER A 296 19.98 22.24 -10.46
N ARG A 297 20.28 22.69 -11.68
CA ARG A 297 19.94 24.03 -12.18
C ARG A 297 18.63 23.97 -12.94
#